data_AF-A0A1F6NMP7-F1
#
_entry.id   AF-A0A1F6NMP7-F1
#
_cell.length_a   1.000
_cell.length_b   1.000
_cell.length_c   1.000
_cell.angle_alpha   90.00
_cell.angle_beta   90.00
_cell.angle_gamma   90.00
#
_symmetry.space_group_name_H-M   'P 1'
#
loop_
_entity.id
_entity.type
_entity.pdbx_description
1 polymer ?
#
loop_
_entity_poly.entity_id
_entity_poly.type
_entity_poly.pdbx_seq_one_letter_code
_entity_poly.pdbx_strand_id
1 'polypeptide(L)'
;MSEKRGILMGREFTPVNQVKKGLDNIYNEAKKTGVSEKSLEGVKKEVFEEYHQTIKKLQKDLEQKNLPKELKSQALLQAIERINAQVENEKEKVDENLTPELMTNAGAEKNFEKRLEKINEGDKIVLIAFDLDDFKSVNDNHGHLEGNLVISSVGKALHKLLRNHDVGIRFSGDEFGVLMTVTQGETERVDEFVKRIISEIEDNVKRPDNAIQRVSAGYEILDEEILGEDTPKKSFELLRKHADDSSEKSKLLKIQNTLNGYPISGSQRVLSYSESKTAIDPEQEDRLKFIRASMRSLRGVGNLKKISEAGLMRIADEMYQSINE
;
A
#
# COMPACT_ATOMS: atom_id res chain seq x y z
N MET A 1 -38.80 34.67 -4.46
CA MET A 1 -38.02 33.82 -3.54
C MET A 1 -37.37 32.72 -4.36
N SER A 2 -36.04 32.70 -4.48
CA SER A 2 -35.35 31.64 -5.23
C SER A 2 -35.53 30.32 -4.49
N GLU A 3 -36.23 29.36 -5.09
CA GLU A 3 -36.26 27.99 -4.59
C GLU A 3 -34.81 27.50 -4.44
N LYS A 4 -34.39 27.22 -3.20
CA LYS A 4 -33.11 26.56 -2.96
C LYS A 4 -33.19 25.17 -3.61
N ARG A 5 -32.48 24.98 -4.73
CA ARG A 5 -32.35 23.68 -5.40
C ARG A 5 -31.52 22.74 -4.52
N GLY A 6 -32.05 21.55 -4.22
CA GLY A 6 -31.39 20.54 -3.37
C GLY A 6 -32.05 19.17 -3.48
N ILE A 7 -31.32 18.17 -2.99
CA ILE A 7 -31.60 16.73 -3.07
C ILE A 7 -32.02 16.27 -1.67
N LEU A 8 -33.09 15.47 -1.57
CA LEU A 8 -33.45 14.83 -0.31
C LEU A 8 -32.60 13.58 -0.10
N MET A 9 -31.89 13.50 1.03
CA MET A 9 -31.16 12.32 1.50
C MET A 9 -31.81 11.84 2.80
N GLY A 10 -32.65 10.81 2.72
CA GLY A 10 -33.48 10.39 3.86
C GLY A 10 -34.44 11.52 4.29
N ARG A 11 -34.25 12.06 5.50
CA ARG A 11 -35.00 13.22 6.02
C ARG A 11 -34.23 14.56 5.91
N GLU A 12 -33.01 14.54 5.39
CA GLU A 12 -32.15 15.71 5.30
C GLU A 12 -32.15 16.31 3.88
N PHE A 13 -32.01 17.63 3.80
CA PHE A 13 -31.99 18.36 2.54
C PHE A 13 -30.58 18.87 2.23
N THR A 14 -30.00 18.40 1.13
CA THR A 14 -28.64 18.77 0.71
C THR A 14 -28.67 19.67 -0.53
N PRO A 15 -28.07 20.87 -0.48
CA PRO A 15 -27.98 21.76 -1.63
C PRO A 15 -27.25 21.15 -2.84
N VAL A 16 -27.76 21.38 -4.06
CA VAL A 16 -27.17 20.82 -5.31
C VAL A 16 -25.71 21.26 -5.51
N ASN A 17 -25.37 22.49 -5.10
CA ASN A 17 -24.00 23.00 -5.20
C ASN A 17 -23.02 22.23 -4.31
N GLN A 18 -23.45 21.75 -3.14
CA GLN A 18 -22.61 20.90 -2.28
C GLN A 18 -22.35 19.54 -2.93
N VAL A 19 -23.36 18.93 -3.53
CA VAL A 19 -23.22 17.66 -4.27
C VAL A 19 -22.30 17.82 -5.47
N LYS A 20 -22.46 18.89 -6.26
CA LYS A 20 -21.57 19.19 -7.38
C LYS A 20 -20.12 19.33 -6.93
N LYS A 21 -19.88 20.08 -5.84
CA LYS A 21 -18.54 20.24 -5.26
C LYS A 21 -17.95 18.89 -4.80
N GLY A 22 -18.77 18.02 -4.22
CA GLY A 22 -18.36 16.66 -3.85
C GLY A 22 -17.90 15.84 -5.06
N LEU A 23 -18.68 15.83 -6.14
CA LEU A 23 -18.32 15.16 -7.38
C LEU A 23 -17.04 15.75 -8.00
N ASP A 24 -16.92 17.07 -8.07
CA ASP A 24 -15.72 17.74 -8.58
C ASP A 24 -14.48 17.33 -7.76
N ASN A 25 -14.61 17.21 -6.44
CA ASN A 25 -13.52 16.71 -5.58
C ASN A 25 -13.15 15.25 -5.92
N ILE A 26 -14.12 14.35 -6.08
CA ILE A 26 -13.88 12.94 -6.45
C ILE A 26 -13.09 12.86 -7.77
N TYR A 27 -13.50 13.61 -8.80
CA TYR A 27 -12.81 13.65 -10.07
C TYR A 27 -11.39 14.24 -9.95
N ASN A 28 -11.24 15.32 -9.19
CA ASN A 28 -9.93 15.96 -9.01
C ASN A 28 -8.96 15.07 -8.23
N GLU A 29 -9.42 14.36 -7.21
CA GLU A 29 -8.61 13.37 -6.48
C GLU A 29 -8.20 12.21 -7.38
N ALA A 30 -9.11 11.67 -8.20
CA ALA A 30 -8.79 10.61 -9.15
C ALA A 30 -7.76 11.04 -10.22
N LYS A 31 -7.82 12.29 -10.70
CA LYS A 31 -6.80 12.82 -11.62
C LYS A 31 -5.41 12.82 -10.98
N LYS A 32 -5.31 13.15 -9.68
CA LYS A 32 -4.02 13.17 -8.98
C LYS A 32 -3.38 11.77 -8.89
N THR A 33 -4.18 10.71 -8.88
CA THR A 33 -3.68 9.32 -8.80
C THR A 33 -3.30 8.74 -10.16
N GLY A 34 -3.47 9.48 -11.27
CA GLY A 34 -3.10 9.04 -12.62
C GLY A 34 -4.27 8.58 -13.48
N VAL A 35 -5.52 8.64 -12.99
CA VAL A 35 -6.68 8.31 -13.81
C VAL A 35 -6.83 9.33 -14.94
N SER A 36 -6.90 8.82 -16.18
CA SER A 36 -6.97 9.66 -17.37
C SER A 36 -8.28 10.46 -17.44
N GLU A 37 -8.22 11.67 -18.00
CA GLU A 37 -9.43 12.47 -18.22
C GLU A 37 -10.46 11.74 -19.11
N LYS A 38 -9.99 10.99 -20.11
CA LYS A 38 -10.83 10.15 -20.96
C LYS A 38 -11.57 9.06 -20.17
N SER A 39 -10.91 8.41 -19.22
CA SER A 39 -11.56 7.43 -18.33
C SER A 39 -12.66 8.09 -17.50
N LEU A 40 -12.37 9.25 -16.91
CA LEU A 40 -13.33 9.98 -16.08
C LEU A 40 -14.53 10.51 -16.88
N GLU A 41 -14.32 10.93 -18.13
CA GLU A 41 -15.40 11.27 -19.06
C GLU A 41 -16.25 10.05 -19.44
N GLY A 42 -15.62 8.89 -19.61
CA GLY A 42 -16.30 7.61 -19.80
C GLY A 42 -17.24 7.28 -18.65
N VAL A 43 -16.74 7.34 -17.40
CA VAL A 43 -17.52 7.13 -16.18
C VAL A 43 -18.71 8.10 -16.10
N LYS A 44 -18.48 9.40 -16.36
CA LYS A 44 -19.55 10.41 -16.38
C LYS A 44 -20.65 10.04 -17.36
N LYS A 45 -20.27 9.64 -18.58
CA LYS A 45 -21.21 9.32 -19.65
C LYS A 45 -22.04 8.09 -19.30
N GLU A 46 -21.39 7.01 -18.89
CA GLU A 46 -22.03 5.74 -18.57
C GLU A 46 -23.07 5.90 -17.44
N VAL A 47 -22.67 6.50 -16.32
CA VAL A 47 -23.58 6.67 -15.19
C VAL A 47 -24.73 7.63 -15.52
N PHE A 48 -24.50 8.65 -16.35
CA PHE A 48 -25.56 9.57 -16.74
C PHE A 48 -26.59 8.93 -17.69
N GLU A 49 -26.13 8.07 -18.60
CA GLU A 49 -27.01 7.25 -19.45
C GLU A 49 -27.87 6.31 -18.60
N GLU A 50 -27.27 5.62 -17.63
CA GLU A 50 -28.00 4.75 -16.69
C GLU A 50 -29.01 5.52 -15.83
N TYR A 51 -28.62 6.70 -15.31
CA TYR A 51 -29.53 7.56 -14.55
C TYR A 51 -30.77 7.92 -15.38
N HIS A 52 -30.57 8.32 -16.64
CA HIS A 52 -31.67 8.64 -17.55
C HIS A 52 -32.54 7.42 -17.88
N GLN A 53 -31.95 6.24 -18.02
CA GLN A 53 -32.71 5.00 -18.21
C GLN A 53 -33.57 4.68 -16.98
N THR A 54 -33.01 4.82 -15.76
CA THR A 54 -33.76 4.66 -14.51
C THR A 54 -34.92 5.63 -14.40
N ILE A 55 -34.69 6.92 -14.69
CA ILE A 55 -35.77 7.93 -14.67
C ILE A 55 -36.86 7.59 -15.69
N LYS A 56 -36.50 7.23 -16.93
CA LYS A 56 -37.47 6.83 -17.96
C LYS A 56 -38.28 5.60 -17.54
N LYS A 57 -37.61 4.61 -16.93
CA LYS A 57 -38.27 3.41 -16.42
C LYS A 57 -39.27 3.76 -15.32
N LEU A 58 -38.86 4.55 -14.32
CA LEU A 58 -39.75 5.00 -13.24
C LEU A 58 -40.95 5.80 -13.77
N GLN A 59 -40.74 6.67 -14.77
CA GLN A 59 -41.82 7.43 -15.41
C GLN A 59 -42.84 6.51 -16.10
N LYS A 60 -42.35 5.43 -16.71
CA LYS A 60 -43.19 4.42 -17.35
C LYS A 60 -43.94 3.58 -16.32
N ASP A 61 -43.25 3.08 -15.30
CA ASP A 61 -43.81 2.17 -14.29
C ASP A 61 -44.89 2.86 -13.42
N LEU A 62 -44.75 4.17 -13.17
CA LEU A 62 -45.72 4.97 -12.42
C LEU A 62 -46.76 5.66 -13.30
N GLU A 63 -46.69 5.48 -14.63
CA GLU A 63 -47.51 6.17 -15.63
C GLU A 63 -47.54 7.71 -15.46
N GLN A 64 -46.42 8.28 -14.96
CA GLN A 64 -46.29 9.69 -14.63
C GLN A 64 -45.09 10.32 -15.33
N LYS A 65 -45.33 11.36 -16.13
CA LYS A 65 -44.24 12.15 -16.75
C LYS A 65 -43.41 12.90 -15.72
N ASN A 66 -44.02 13.36 -14.63
CA ASN A 66 -43.33 14.08 -13.56
C ASN A 66 -43.22 13.22 -12.30
N LEU A 67 -42.02 12.69 -12.06
CA LEU A 67 -41.74 11.94 -10.85
C LEU A 67 -41.71 12.85 -9.60
N PRO A 68 -42.17 12.34 -8.43
CA PRO A 68 -41.94 12.94 -7.13
C PRO A 68 -40.46 13.29 -6.89
N LYS A 69 -40.23 14.34 -6.11
CA LYS A 69 -38.88 14.86 -5.83
C LYS A 69 -38.03 13.83 -5.10
N GLU A 70 -38.66 13.01 -4.27
CA GLU A 70 -38.07 11.95 -3.47
C GLU A 70 -37.48 10.88 -4.38
N LEU A 71 -38.24 10.40 -5.38
CA LEU A 71 -37.77 9.39 -6.33
C LEU A 71 -36.65 9.91 -7.24
N LYS A 72 -36.74 11.17 -7.69
CA LYS A 72 -35.66 11.81 -8.44
C LYS A 72 -34.38 11.95 -7.61
N SER A 73 -34.52 12.27 -6.33
CA SER A 73 -33.40 12.37 -5.38
C SER A 73 -32.75 11.00 -5.17
N GLN A 74 -33.56 9.97 -4.92
CA GLN A 74 -33.08 8.60 -4.74
C GLN A 74 -32.32 8.07 -5.96
N ALA A 75 -32.86 8.26 -7.18
CA ALA A 75 -32.19 7.85 -8.41
C ALA A 75 -30.85 8.58 -8.61
N LEU A 76 -30.77 9.86 -8.20
CA LEU A 76 -29.54 10.63 -8.28
C LEU A 76 -28.49 10.18 -7.26
N LEU A 77 -28.91 9.80 -6.04
CA LEU A 77 -28.01 9.24 -5.03
C LEU A 77 -27.39 7.93 -5.49
N GLN A 78 -28.19 7.03 -6.06
CA GLN A 78 -27.68 5.79 -6.66
C GLN A 78 -26.67 6.08 -7.78
N ALA A 79 -26.90 7.10 -8.60
CA ALA A 79 -25.94 7.51 -9.61
C ALA A 79 -24.63 8.03 -8.99
N ILE A 80 -24.69 8.80 -7.90
CA ILE A 80 -23.49 9.29 -7.20
C ILE A 80 -22.69 8.13 -6.59
N GLU A 81 -23.36 7.17 -5.96
CA GLU A 81 -22.72 5.95 -5.42
C GLU A 81 -22.02 5.15 -6.52
N ARG A 82 -22.65 5.02 -7.70
CA ARG A 82 -22.04 4.38 -8.86
C ARG A 82 -20.83 5.14 -9.40
N ILE A 83 -20.90 6.47 -9.47
CA ILE A 83 -19.74 7.29 -9.85
C ILE A 83 -18.56 7.00 -8.92
N ASN A 84 -18.80 6.98 -7.60
CA ASN A 84 -17.74 6.70 -6.64
C ASN A 84 -17.12 5.33 -6.88
N ALA A 85 -17.94 4.29 -7.03
CA ALA A 85 -17.46 2.93 -7.28
C ALA A 85 -16.67 2.82 -8.60
N GLN A 86 -17.17 3.41 -9.70
CA GLN A 86 -16.49 3.36 -10.99
C GLN A 86 -15.18 4.16 -10.99
N VAL A 87 -15.15 5.32 -10.34
CA VAL A 87 -13.91 6.10 -10.18
C VAL A 87 -12.89 5.32 -9.37
N GLU A 88 -13.31 4.63 -8.30
CA GLU A 88 -12.40 3.82 -7.50
C GLU A 88 -11.83 2.65 -8.30
N ASN A 89 -12.68 1.95 -9.08
CA ASN A 89 -12.21 0.90 -10.01
C ASN A 89 -11.17 1.43 -11.02
N GLU A 90 -11.34 2.65 -11.53
CA GLU A 90 -10.34 3.25 -12.44
C GLU A 90 -9.03 3.56 -11.72
N LYS A 91 -9.06 3.96 -10.44
CA LYS A 91 -7.84 4.14 -9.64
C LYS A 91 -7.14 2.81 -9.38
N GLU A 92 -7.88 1.77 -9.02
CA GLU A 92 -7.34 0.42 -8.82
C GLU A 92 -6.66 -0.09 -10.08
N LYS A 93 -7.28 0.09 -11.26
CA LYS A 93 -6.64 -0.26 -12.55
C LYS A 93 -5.34 0.50 -12.77
N VAL A 94 -5.29 1.80 -12.44
CA VAL A 94 -4.04 2.56 -12.57
C VAL A 94 -2.98 1.98 -11.64
N ASP A 95 -3.35 1.68 -10.39
CA ASP A 95 -2.45 1.12 -9.38
C ASP A 95 -1.89 -0.25 -9.80
N GLU A 96 -2.74 -1.18 -10.23
CA GLU A 96 -2.34 -2.50 -10.72
C GLU A 96 -1.39 -2.40 -11.93
N ASN A 97 -1.58 -1.40 -12.78
CA ASN A 97 -0.76 -1.20 -13.98
C ASN A 97 0.56 -0.46 -13.71
N LEU A 98 0.86 -0.04 -12.48
CA LEU A 98 2.16 0.59 -12.17
C LEU A 98 3.32 -0.39 -12.30
N THR A 99 3.07 -1.67 -11.99
CA THR A 99 4.06 -2.75 -11.95
C THR A 99 3.52 -4.01 -12.64
N PRO A 100 3.24 -3.96 -13.96
CA PRO A 100 2.61 -5.06 -14.70
C PRO A 100 3.46 -6.34 -14.73
N GLU A 101 4.76 -6.22 -14.47
CA GLU A 101 5.70 -7.33 -14.34
C GLU A 101 5.64 -8.09 -13.01
N LEU A 102 4.89 -7.58 -12.02
CA LEU A 102 4.76 -8.18 -10.69
C LEU A 102 3.37 -8.78 -10.49
N MET A 103 3.28 -9.81 -9.64
CA MET A 103 2.00 -10.36 -9.22
C MET A 103 1.34 -9.48 -8.15
N THR A 104 0.01 -9.46 -8.15
CA THR A 104 -0.78 -8.98 -7.01
C THR A 104 -0.72 -9.98 -5.85
N ASN A 105 -1.16 -9.58 -4.66
CA ASN A 105 -1.29 -10.50 -3.52
C ASN A 105 -2.07 -11.79 -3.86
N ALA A 106 -3.20 -11.66 -4.56
CA ALA A 106 -4.01 -12.82 -4.98
C ALA A 106 -3.29 -13.70 -6.02
N GLY A 107 -2.45 -13.10 -6.87
CA GLY A 107 -1.60 -13.84 -7.80
C GLY A 107 -0.52 -14.63 -7.07
N ALA A 108 0.09 -14.02 -6.04
CA ALA A 108 1.10 -14.66 -5.19
C ALA A 108 0.54 -15.84 -4.40
N GLU A 109 -0.65 -15.69 -3.80
CA GLU A 109 -1.36 -16.77 -3.09
C GLU A 109 -1.56 -18.00 -3.98
N LYS A 110 -2.09 -17.80 -5.20
CA LYS A 110 -2.26 -18.88 -6.20
C LYS A 110 -0.91 -19.47 -6.65
N ASN A 111 0.15 -18.68 -6.68
CA ASN A 111 1.48 -19.18 -7.03
C ASN A 111 2.07 -20.04 -5.91
N PHE A 112 1.89 -19.61 -4.66
CA PHE A 112 2.27 -20.35 -3.46
C PHE A 112 1.58 -21.72 -3.40
N GLU A 113 0.27 -21.77 -3.63
CA GLU A 113 -0.49 -23.03 -3.72
C GLU A 113 0.14 -24.02 -4.72
N LYS A 114 0.44 -23.53 -5.93
CA LYS A 114 1.07 -24.35 -6.98
C LYS A 114 2.49 -24.79 -6.64
N ARG A 115 3.22 -24.04 -5.80
CA ARG A 115 4.55 -24.42 -5.32
C ARG A 115 4.46 -25.50 -4.26
N LEU A 116 3.50 -25.41 -3.33
CA LEU A 116 3.25 -26.45 -2.35
C LEU A 116 2.98 -27.80 -3.00
N GLU A 117 2.25 -27.83 -4.11
CA GLU A 117 1.97 -29.07 -4.86
C GLU A 117 3.21 -29.67 -5.56
N LYS A 118 4.27 -28.89 -5.77
CA LYS A 118 5.43 -29.24 -6.61
C LYS A 118 6.77 -29.26 -5.87
N ILE A 119 6.76 -28.93 -4.58
CA ILE A 119 7.97 -28.85 -3.77
C ILE A 119 8.56 -30.26 -3.61
N ASN A 120 9.87 -30.41 -3.86
CA ASN A 120 10.55 -31.69 -3.63
C ASN A 120 11.05 -31.80 -2.19
N GLU A 121 11.43 -33.01 -1.78
CA GLU A 121 12.11 -33.21 -0.52
C GLU A 121 13.43 -32.39 -0.48
N GLY A 122 13.60 -31.60 0.58
CA GLY A 122 14.74 -30.69 0.73
C GLY A 122 14.56 -29.31 0.08
N ASP A 123 13.52 -29.06 -0.70
CA ASP A 123 13.19 -27.72 -1.18
C ASP A 123 12.50 -26.91 -0.06
N LYS A 124 12.69 -25.59 -0.08
CA LYS A 124 12.09 -24.63 0.84
C LYS A 124 11.47 -23.49 0.05
N ILE A 125 10.23 -23.13 0.38
CA ILE A 125 9.60 -21.91 -0.14
C ILE A 125 10.01 -20.75 0.75
N VAL A 126 10.35 -19.62 0.15
CA VAL A 126 10.78 -18.41 0.85
C VAL A 126 9.91 -17.27 0.38
N LEU A 127 9.44 -16.47 1.34
CA LEU A 127 8.79 -15.20 1.08
C LEU A 127 9.64 -14.08 1.65
N ILE A 128 10.10 -13.20 0.77
CA ILE A 128 10.73 -11.94 1.12
C ILE A 128 9.64 -10.87 1.08
N ALA A 129 9.56 -10.04 2.10
CA ALA A 129 8.67 -8.88 2.16
C ALA A 129 9.48 -7.62 2.45
N PHE A 130 9.18 -6.54 1.74
CA PHE A 130 9.86 -5.27 1.91
C PHE A 130 8.97 -4.09 1.55
N ASP A 131 9.25 -2.94 2.17
CA ASP A 131 8.53 -1.70 1.92
C ASP A 131 9.49 -0.53 1.70
N LEU A 132 8.97 0.50 1.02
CA LEU A 132 9.71 1.69 0.69
C LEU A 132 9.73 2.68 1.87
N ASP A 133 10.90 2.84 2.48
CA ASP A 133 11.11 3.78 3.60
C ASP A 133 10.65 5.20 3.22
N ASP A 134 9.83 5.82 4.07
CA ASP A 134 9.34 7.19 3.91
C ASP A 134 8.62 7.47 2.56
N PHE A 135 8.04 6.45 1.91
CA PHE A 135 7.37 6.64 0.62
C PHE A 135 6.18 7.60 0.67
N LYS A 136 5.41 7.60 1.77
CA LYS A 136 4.33 8.58 1.93
C LYS A 136 4.83 10.03 1.81
N SER A 137 6.05 10.32 2.27
CA SER A 137 6.67 11.64 2.11
C SER A 137 6.89 12.02 0.64
N VAL A 138 7.10 11.04 -0.25
CA VAL A 138 7.15 11.27 -1.70
C VAL A 138 5.78 11.78 -2.17
N ASN A 139 4.70 11.07 -1.84
CA ASN A 139 3.34 11.45 -2.21
C ASN A 139 2.94 12.82 -1.65
N ASP A 140 3.22 13.06 -0.36
CA ASP A 140 2.81 14.28 0.33
C ASP A 140 3.55 15.53 -0.21
N ASN A 141 4.80 15.39 -0.66
CA ASN A 141 5.63 16.52 -1.13
C ASN A 141 5.65 16.69 -2.65
N HIS A 142 5.48 15.61 -3.42
CA HIS A 142 5.62 15.62 -4.88
C HIS A 142 4.36 15.16 -5.62
N GLY A 143 3.35 14.67 -4.89
CA GLY A 143 2.10 14.17 -5.46
C GLY A 143 2.16 12.70 -5.86
N HIS A 144 0.97 12.11 -5.99
CA HIS A 144 0.82 10.68 -6.29
C HIS A 144 1.39 10.27 -7.66
N LEU A 145 1.35 11.14 -8.67
CA LEU A 145 1.94 10.83 -9.98
C LEU A 145 3.45 10.55 -9.88
N GLU A 146 4.17 11.33 -9.08
CA GLU A 146 5.59 11.12 -8.84
C GLU A 146 5.84 9.88 -7.98
N GLY A 147 4.98 9.63 -6.99
CA GLY A 147 5.00 8.37 -6.23
C GLY A 147 4.79 7.14 -7.13
N ASN A 148 3.88 7.22 -8.10
CA ASN A 148 3.63 6.18 -9.08
C ASN A 148 4.88 5.88 -9.94
N LEU A 149 5.67 6.91 -10.29
CA LEU A 149 6.94 6.72 -11.01
C LEU A 149 7.99 5.99 -10.15
N VAL A 150 8.06 6.29 -8.85
CA VAL A 150 8.93 5.57 -7.91
C VAL A 150 8.50 4.11 -7.81
N ILE A 151 7.21 3.83 -7.60
CA ILE A 151 6.65 2.46 -7.56
C ILE A 151 6.98 1.69 -8.85
N SER A 152 6.74 2.30 -10.01
CA SER A 152 7.04 1.67 -11.31
C SER A 152 8.54 1.39 -11.50
N SER A 153 9.40 2.26 -10.95
CA SER A 153 10.85 2.07 -11.01
C SER A 153 11.30 0.93 -10.10
N VAL A 154 10.69 0.77 -8.93
CA VAL A 154 10.92 -0.38 -8.02
C VAL A 154 10.50 -1.69 -8.69
N GLY A 155 9.32 -1.72 -9.33
CA GLY A 155 8.86 -2.91 -10.06
C GLY A 155 9.85 -3.37 -11.13
N LYS A 156 10.34 -2.43 -11.95
CA LYS A 156 11.35 -2.70 -12.98
C LYS A 156 12.69 -3.14 -12.39
N ALA A 157 13.14 -2.50 -11.32
CA ALA A 157 14.39 -2.84 -10.63
C ALA A 157 14.31 -4.27 -10.07
N LEU A 158 13.22 -4.59 -9.38
CA LEU A 158 12.97 -5.93 -8.84
C LEU A 158 12.94 -6.97 -9.96
N HIS A 159 12.15 -6.74 -11.01
CA HIS A 159 11.99 -7.70 -12.10
C HIS A 159 13.29 -8.06 -12.81
N LYS A 160 14.24 -7.12 -12.95
CA LYS A 160 15.58 -7.39 -13.52
C LYS A 160 16.42 -8.36 -12.69
N LEU A 161 16.18 -8.46 -11.38
CA LEU A 161 16.93 -9.36 -10.49
C LEU A 161 16.37 -10.77 -10.47
N LEU A 162 15.09 -10.94 -10.79
CA LEU A 162 14.40 -12.21 -10.64
C LEU A 162 14.82 -13.21 -11.71
N ARG A 163 14.96 -14.47 -11.28
CA ARG A 163 15.12 -15.59 -12.22
C ARG A 163 13.76 -15.98 -12.79
N ASN A 164 13.76 -16.78 -13.86
CA ASN A 164 12.54 -17.25 -14.53
C ASN A 164 11.52 -17.97 -13.61
N HIS A 165 11.99 -18.51 -12.47
CA HIS A 165 11.15 -19.25 -11.52
C HIS A 165 10.84 -18.46 -10.25
N ASP A 166 11.42 -17.27 -10.06
CA ASP A 166 11.11 -16.41 -8.92
C ASP A 166 9.96 -15.48 -9.30
N VAL A 167 9.12 -15.15 -8.33
CA VAL A 167 7.94 -14.31 -8.54
C VAL A 167 8.06 -13.05 -7.72
N GLY A 168 8.12 -11.91 -8.40
CA GLY A 168 8.02 -10.60 -7.77
C GLY A 168 6.56 -10.26 -7.50
N ILE A 169 6.32 -9.59 -6.38
CA ILE A 169 4.99 -9.32 -5.86
C ILE A 169 4.91 -7.84 -5.50
N ARG A 170 3.80 -7.20 -5.82
CA ARG A 170 3.37 -5.96 -5.17
C ARG A 170 2.10 -6.27 -4.38
N PHE A 171 2.20 -6.24 -3.07
CA PHE A 171 1.10 -6.64 -2.19
C PHE A 171 0.00 -5.58 -2.18
N SER A 172 0.41 -4.33 -1.96
CA SER A 172 -0.43 -3.14 -1.95
C SER A 172 0.48 -1.91 -1.96
N GLY A 173 0.00 -0.72 -2.37
CA GLY A 173 0.70 0.55 -2.13
C GLY A 173 2.21 0.50 -2.40
N ASP A 174 3.01 0.66 -1.35
CA ASP A 174 4.47 0.61 -1.30
C ASP A 174 5.07 -0.68 -0.73
N GLU A 175 4.25 -1.72 -0.59
CA GLU A 175 4.63 -3.05 -0.10
C GLU A 175 4.90 -4.02 -1.25
N PHE A 176 6.07 -4.62 -1.23
CA PHE A 176 6.58 -5.53 -2.25
C PHE A 176 7.06 -6.82 -1.64
N GLY A 177 7.26 -7.83 -2.48
CA GLY A 177 7.84 -9.08 -2.05
C GLY A 177 8.39 -9.93 -3.17
N VAL A 178 9.03 -11.03 -2.79
CA VAL A 178 9.49 -12.08 -3.70
C VAL A 178 9.12 -13.43 -3.13
N LEU A 179 8.42 -14.24 -3.92
CA LEU A 179 8.16 -15.63 -3.62
C LEU A 179 9.08 -16.51 -4.48
N MET A 180 9.90 -17.32 -3.82
CA MET A 180 10.88 -18.18 -4.48
C MET A 180 10.95 -19.56 -3.81
N THR A 181 11.62 -20.48 -4.50
CA THR A 181 11.95 -21.80 -3.98
C THR A 181 13.45 -21.96 -3.99
N VAL A 182 14.02 -22.36 -2.85
CA VAL A 182 15.46 -22.60 -2.68
C VAL A 182 15.65 -24.03 -2.22
N THR A 183 16.80 -24.62 -2.54
CA THR A 183 17.18 -25.90 -1.94
C THR A 183 17.66 -25.69 -0.49
N GLN A 184 17.61 -26.72 0.35
CA GLN A 184 18.05 -26.63 1.75
C GLN A 184 19.49 -26.11 1.90
N GLY A 185 20.38 -26.40 0.96
CA GLY A 185 21.76 -25.91 0.95
C GLY A 185 21.92 -24.45 0.49
N GLU A 186 20.83 -23.79 0.08
CA GLU A 186 20.83 -22.40 -0.40
C GLU A 186 20.10 -21.43 0.53
N THR A 187 19.58 -21.90 1.67
CA THR A 187 18.87 -21.05 2.65
C THR A 187 19.74 -19.90 3.16
N GLU A 188 21.03 -20.13 3.35
CA GLU A 188 22.01 -19.10 3.75
C GLU A 188 22.17 -17.99 2.69
N ARG A 189 21.88 -18.29 1.42
CA ARG A 189 21.98 -17.30 0.32
C ARG A 189 20.76 -16.39 0.21
N VAL A 190 19.70 -16.66 0.97
CA VAL A 190 18.49 -15.83 0.97
C VAL A 190 18.84 -14.42 1.45
N ASP A 191 19.59 -14.31 2.54
CA ASP A 191 20.03 -13.02 3.08
C ASP A 191 20.86 -12.20 2.07
N GLU A 192 21.81 -12.86 1.37
CA GLU A 192 22.57 -12.22 0.29
C GLU A 192 21.66 -11.73 -0.85
N PHE A 193 20.63 -12.50 -1.20
CA PHE A 193 19.68 -12.12 -2.22
C PHE A 193 18.81 -10.93 -1.80
N VAL A 194 18.35 -10.88 -0.55
CA VAL A 194 17.62 -9.73 0.01
C VAL A 194 18.51 -8.48 0.00
N LYS A 195 19.79 -8.61 0.40
CA LYS A 195 20.77 -7.51 0.33
C LYS A 195 20.97 -7.00 -1.11
N ARG A 196 20.94 -7.88 -2.10
CA ARG A 196 21.00 -7.51 -3.52
C ARG A 196 19.73 -6.78 -3.98
N ILE A 197 18.55 -7.19 -3.52
CA ILE A 197 17.29 -6.47 -3.79
C ILE A 197 17.38 -5.04 -3.26
N ILE A 198 17.81 -4.88 -2.00
CA ILE A 198 17.98 -3.55 -1.38
C ILE A 198 18.96 -2.71 -2.19
N SER A 199 20.13 -3.27 -2.54
CA SER A 199 21.17 -2.53 -3.28
C SER A 199 20.69 -2.10 -4.66
N GLU A 200 20.04 -2.99 -5.42
CA GLU A 200 19.51 -2.66 -6.74
C GLU A 200 18.47 -1.52 -6.67
N ILE A 201 17.59 -1.53 -5.66
CA ILE A 201 16.60 -0.46 -5.48
C ILE A 201 17.29 0.84 -5.06
N GLU A 202 18.16 0.81 -4.04
CA GLU A 202 18.85 2.01 -3.55
C GLU A 202 19.76 2.65 -4.62
N ASP A 203 20.36 1.85 -5.51
CA ASP A 203 21.25 2.34 -6.56
C ASP A 203 20.51 2.86 -7.80
N ASN A 204 19.35 2.28 -8.13
CA ASN A 204 18.66 2.56 -9.41
C ASN A 204 17.33 3.32 -9.26
N VAL A 205 16.76 3.43 -8.07
CA VAL A 205 15.49 4.13 -7.83
C VAL A 205 15.73 5.45 -7.12
N LYS A 206 15.55 6.54 -7.87
CA LYS A 206 15.63 7.90 -7.33
C LYS A 206 14.25 8.45 -7.02
N ARG A 207 14.17 9.18 -5.92
CA ARG A 207 13.02 10.01 -5.57
C ARG A 207 13.04 11.31 -6.40
N PRO A 208 11.91 12.03 -6.52
CA PRO A 208 11.82 13.29 -7.29
C PRO A 208 12.76 14.40 -6.78
N ASP A 209 13.12 14.36 -5.50
CA ASP A 209 14.09 15.25 -4.86
C ASP A 209 15.56 14.79 -5.04
N ASN A 210 15.80 13.78 -5.89
CA ASN A 210 17.08 13.08 -6.10
C ASN A 210 17.61 12.31 -4.88
N ALA A 211 16.81 12.17 -3.81
CA ALA A 211 17.18 11.30 -2.70
C ALA A 211 17.11 9.82 -3.14
N ILE A 212 17.87 8.98 -2.45
CA ILE A 212 17.82 7.53 -2.61
C ILE A 212 16.50 7.01 -2.02
N GLN A 213 15.79 6.15 -2.76
CA GLN A 213 14.66 5.42 -2.18
C GLN A 213 15.20 4.25 -1.36
N ARG A 214 15.15 4.36 -0.03
CA ARG A 214 15.56 3.31 0.89
C ARG A 214 14.47 2.25 1.06
N VAL A 215 14.88 1.08 1.52
CA VAL A 215 14.01 -0.08 1.72
C VAL A 215 14.30 -0.73 3.06
N SER A 216 13.25 -1.21 3.71
CA SER A 216 13.36 -2.13 4.84
C SER A 216 12.77 -3.47 4.43
N ALA A 217 13.47 -4.55 4.74
CA ALA A 217 13.15 -5.88 4.23
C ALA A 217 13.38 -6.95 5.30
N GLY A 218 12.56 -7.98 5.24
CA GLY A 218 12.71 -9.21 6.00
C GLY A 218 12.19 -10.38 5.19
N TYR A 219 12.42 -11.59 5.68
CA TYR A 219 11.94 -12.78 5.00
C TYR A 219 11.54 -13.88 5.97
N GLU A 220 10.75 -14.82 5.47
CA GLU A 220 10.48 -16.07 6.14
C GLU A 220 10.72 -17.26 5.21
N ILE A 221 11.23 -18.34 5.80
CA ILE A 221 11.37 -19.64 5.15
C ILE A 221 10.24 -20.53 5.64
N LEU A 222 9.48 -21.10 4.72
CA LEU A 222 8.37 -22.00 5.03
C LEU A 222 8.83 -23.15 5.94
N ASP A 223 8.16 -23.28 7.07
CA ASP A 223 8.41 -24.28 8.10
C ASP A 223 7.16 -25.14 8.41
N GLU A 224 7.28 -26.04 9.38
CA GLU A 224 6.21 -26.94 9.78
C GLU A 224 5.05 -26.22 10.48
N GLU A 225 5.32 -25.11 11.18
CA GLU A 225 4.28 -24.30 11.82
C GLU A 225 3.33 -23.75 10.76
N ILE A 226 3.88 -23.17 9.70
CA ILE A 226 3.10 -22.59 8.61
C ILE A 226 2.34 -23.65 7.80
N LEU A 227 2.96 -24.82 7.59
CA LEU A 227 2.31 -25.96 6.94
C LEU A 227 1.20 -26.60 7.80
N GLY A 228 1.20 -26.34 9.11
CA GLY A 228 0.18 -26.82 10.04
C GLY A 228 -1.17 -26.10 9.93
N GLU A 229 -1.24 -25.00 9.17
CA GLU A 229 -2.48 -24.27 8.93
C GLU A 229 -3.50 -25.06 8.09
N ASP A 230 -4.81 -24.85 8.35
CA ASP A 230 -5.89 -25.66 7.77
C ASP A 230 -5.98 -25.59 6.23
N THR A 231 -5.47 -24.51 5.63
CA THR A 231 -5.61 -24.25 4.19
C THR A 231 -4.35 -23.59 3.65
N PRO A 232 -4.00 -23.83 2.36
CA PRO A 232 -2.88 -23.15 1.72
C PRO A 232 -2.94 -21.63 1.80
N LYS A 233 -4.16 -21.06 1.73
CA LYS A 233 -4.38 -19.63 1.92
C LYS A 233 -3.90 -19.14 3.30
N LYS A 234 -4.32 -19.81 4.38
CA LYS A 234 -3.88 -19.48 5.75
C LYS A 234 -2.37 -19.65 5.91
N SER A 235 -1.77 -20.69 5.32
CA SER A 235 -0.32 -20.86 5.28
C SER A 235 0.37 -19.67 4.59
N PHE A 236 -0.16 -19.20 3.45
CA PHE A 236 0.39 -18.04 2.77
C PHE A 236 0.25 -16.76 3.59
N GLU A 237 -0.91 -16.54 4.22
CA GLU A 237 -1.16 -15.39 5.10
C GLU A 237 -0.20 -15.38 6.29
N LEU A 238 0.06 -16.53 6.91
CA LEU A 238 1.00 -16.64 8.03
C LEU A 238 2.46 -16.45 7.58
N LEU A 239 2.86 -17.07 6.46
CA LEU A 239 4.19 -16.87 5.85
C LEU A 239 4.44 -15.39 5.55
N ARG A 240 3.44 -14.71 4.97
CA ARG A 240 3.50 -13.27 4.71
C ARG A 240 3.62 -12.48 5.99
N LYS A 241 2.79 -12.78 6.99
CA LYS A 241 2.85 -12.11 8.30
C LYS A 241 4.25 -12.22 8.92
N HIS A 242 4.87 -13.40 8.88
CA HIS A 242 6.22 -13.59 9.41
C HIS A 242 7.28 -12.77 8.67
N ALA A 243 7.21 -12.72 7.33
CA ALA A 243 8.10 -11.89 6.52
C ALA A 243 7.90 -10.38 6.81
N ASP A 244 6.65 -9.93 6.94
CA ASP A 244 6.28 -8.55 7.29
C ASP A 244 6.76 -8.18 8.70
N ASP A 245 6.58 -9.06 9.70
CA ASP A 245 7.08 -8.88 11.07
C ASP A 245 8.61 -8.73 11.10
N SER A 246 9.31 -9.46 10.22
CA SER A 246 10.75 -9.34 10.06
C SER A 246 11.17 -7.99 9.44
N SER A 247 10.47 -7.55 8.39
CA SER A 247 10.68 -6.20 7.81
C SER A 247 10.39 -5.09 8.83
N GLU A 248 9.38 -5.28 9.67
CA GLU A 248 9.07 -4.36 10.76
C GLU A 248 10.22 -4.29 11.77
N LYS A 249 10.77 -5.43 12.17
CA LYS A 249 11.94 -5.49 13.06
C LYS A 249 13.16 -4.79 12.44
N SER A 250 13.35 -4.91 11.12
CA SER A 250 14.37 -4.17 10.37
C SER A 250 14.26 -2.65 10.57
N LYS A 251 13.04 -2.08 10.54
CA LYS A 251 12.81 -0.64 10.78
C LYS A 251 13.13 -0.23 12.21
N LEU A 252 12.79 -1.09 13.18
CA LEU A 252 13.09 -0.83 14.59
C LEU A 252 14.61 -0.86 14.84
N LEU A 253 15.35 -1.77 14.20
CA LEU A 253 16.81 -1.79 14.26
C LEU A 253 17.43 -0.49 13.71
N LYS A 254 16.89 0.05 12.61
CA LYS A 254 17.30 1.36 12.08
C LYS A 254 17.18 2.46 13.14
N ILE A 255 16.06 2.52 13.85
CA ILE A 255 15.80 3.50 14.92
C ILE A 255 16.78 3.30 16.08
N GLN A 256 16.85 2.07 16.61
CA GLN A 256 17.71 1.73 17.75
C GLN A 256 19.18 2.11 17.48
N ASN A 257 19.71 1.72 16.33
CA ASN A 257 21.09 1.98 15.95
C ASN A 257 21.35 3.47 15.70
N THR A 258 20.37 4.20 15.14
CA THR A 258 20.47 5.65 14.96
C THR A 258 20.52 6.38 16.31
N LEU A 259 19.69 5.97 17.28
CA LEU A 259 19.69 6.54 18.63
C LEU A 259 20.98 6.23 19.40
N ASN A 260 21.54 5.03 19.19
CA ASN A 260 22.82 4.63 19.77
C ASN A 260 24.04 5.29 19.10
N GLY A 261 23.84 6.07 18.04
CA GLY A 261 24.91 6.79 17.34
C GLY A 261 25.64 5.99 16.25
N TYR A 262 25.14 4.80 15.89
CA TYR A 262 25.74 3.90 14.90
C TYR A 262 24.74 3.59 13.77
N PRO A 263 24.33 4.55 12.93
CA PRO A 263 23.32 4.31 11.90
C PRO A 263 23.74 3.21 10.92
N ILE A 264 22.81 2.32 10.58
CA ILE A 264 23.03 1.15 9.70
C ILE A 264 22.19 1.22 8.41
N SER A 265 22.75 0.75 7.29
CA SER A 265 22.07 0.67 5.98
C SER A 265 20.99 -0.39 5.95
N GLY A 266 20.17 -0.45 4.89
CA GLY A 266 19.14 -1.49 4.71
C GLY A 266 19.73 -2.88 4.67
N SER A 267 20.84 -3.04 3.95
CA SER A 267 21.56 -4.30 3.84
C SER A 267 22.16 -4.81 5.15
N GLN A 268 22.42 -3.93 6.14
CA GLN A 268 22.96 -4.32 7.44
C GLN A 268 21.90 -4.77 8.46
N ARG A 269 20.61 -4.66 8.11
CA ARG A 269 19.47 -4.93 9.00
C ARG A 269 18.43 -5.85 8.36
N VAL A 270 18.88 -6.70 7.43
CA VAL A 270 18.07 -7.81 6.92
C VAL A 270 17.96 -8.86 8.01
N LEU A 271 16.76 -9.41 8.17
CA LEU A 271 16.47 -10.45 9.15
C LEU A 271 15.57 -11.51 8.51
N SER A 272 15.83 -12.77 8.84
CA SER A 272 14.80 -13.80 8.81
C SER A 272 13.82 -13.63 9.97
N TYR A 273 12.63 -14.23 9.88
CA TYR A 273 11.67 -14.15 10.98
C TYR A 273 12.21 -14.77 12.27
N SER A 274 12.96 -15.87 12.19
CA SER A 274 13.57 -16.50 13.37
C SER A 274 14.59 -15.58 14.08
N GLU A 275 15.43 -14.88 13.33
CA GLU A 275 16.35 -13.85 13.86
C GLU A 275 15.60 -12.64 14.41
N SER A 276 14.49 -12.26 13.77
CA SER A 276 13.69 -11.11 14.18
C SER A 276 13.13 -11.24 15.60
N LYS A 277 12.86 -12.48 16.05
CA LYS A 277 12.32 -12.79 17.39
C LYS A 277 13.26 -12.37 18.53
N THR A 278 14.57 -12.31 18.27
CA THR A 278 15.60 -12.00 19.28
C THR A 278 16.45 -10.77 18.93
N ALA A 279 16.22 -10.15 17.77
CA ALA A 279 17.00 -9.01 17.30
C ALA A 279 16.87 -7.75 18.18
N ILE A 280 15.75 -7.61 18.90
CA ILE A 280 15.48 -6.46 19.78
C ILE A 280 14.98 -6.98 21.11
N ASP A 281 15.52 -6.41 22.18
CA ASP A 281 15.05 -6.65 23.54
C ASP A 281 13.54 -6.31 23.65
N PRO A 282 12.67 -7.24 24.08
CA PRO A 282 11.25 -7.00 24.27
C PRO A 282 10.95 -5.74 25.11
N GLU A 283 11.79 -5.40 26.09
CA GLU A 283 11.60 -4.21 26.93
C GLU A 283 11.82 -2.89 26.15
N GLN A 284 12.60 -2.94 25.06
CA GLN A 284 12.87 -1.78 24.20
C GLN A 284 11.89 -1.67 23.03
N GLU A 285 11.18 -2.75 22.69
CA GLU A 285 10.38 -2.82 21.48
C GLU A 285 9.22 -1.81 21.49
N ASP A 286 8.52 -1.67 22.61
CA ASP A 286 7.41 -0.71 22.76
C ASP A 286 7.88 0.74 22.58
N ARG A 287 9.06 1.08 23.15
CA ARG A 287 9.71 2.38 22.97
C ARG A 287 10.01 2.65 21.50
N LEU A 288 10.62 1.69 20.80
CA LEU A 288 11.00 1.86 19.39
C LEU A 288 9.76 1.95 18.48
N LYS A 289 8.71 1.17 18.76
CA LYS A 289 7.41 1.26 18.06
C LYS A 289 6.75 2.63 18.26
N PHE A 290 6.77 3.16 19.49
CA PHE A 290 6.26 4.50 19.77
C PHE A 290 7.01 5.56 18.97
N ILE A 291 8.35 5.50 18.96
CA ILE A 291 9.19 6.42 18.20
C ILE A 291 8.81 6.36 16.72
N ARG A 292 8.77 5.16 16.13
CA ARG A 292 8.39 4.94 14.72
C ARG A 292 7.02 5.54 14.40
N ALA A 293 6.00 5.24 15.21
CA ALA A 293 4.64 5.74 15.01
C ALA A 293 4.57 7.28 15.10
N SER A 294 5.40 7.87 15.96
CA SER A 294 5.46 9.33 16.17
C SER A 294 6.16 10.08 15.03
N MET A 295 7.10 9.45 14.32
CA MET A 295 7.92 10.09 13.27
C MET A 295 7.09 10.83 12.23
N ARG A 296 5.99 10.21 11.75
CA ARG A 296 5.13 10.83 10.73
C ARG A 296 4.43 12.08 11.27
N SER A 297 3.87 11.99 12.47
CA SER A 297 3.18 13.11 13.12
C SER A 297 4.15 14.28 13.33
N LEU A 298 5.35 13.99 13.85
CA LEU A 298 6.38 14.99 14.09
C LEU A 298 6.84 15.69 12.81
N ARG A 299 7.04 14.94 11.73
CA ARG A 299 7.46 15.50 10.43
C ARG A 299 6.39 16.43 9.83
N GLY A 300 5.12 16.32 10.25
CA GLY A 300 4.05 17.24 9.85
C GLY A 300 4.06 18.60 10.57
N VAL A 301 4.77 18.73 11.70
CA VAL A 301 4.65 19.89 12.60
C VAL A 301 5.66 20.99 12.24
N GLY A 302 5.17 22.12 11.71
CA GLY A 302 5.87 23.41 11.63
C GLY A 302 7.36 23.33 11.30
N ASN A 303 8.21 23.75 12.25
CA ASN A 303 9.67 23.79 12.10
C ASN A 303 10.35 22.41 12.13
N LEU A 304 9.66 21.36 12.61
CA LEU A 304 10.21 19.99 12.66
C LEU A 304 10.42 19.40 11.26
N LYS A 305 9.75 19.94 10.23
CA LYS A 305 9.95 19.58 8.81
C LYS A 305 11.41 19.68 8.35
N LYS A 306 12.20 20.56 8.96
CA LYS A 306 13.60 20.81 8.60
C LYS A 306 14.60 20.00 9.44
N ILE A 307 14.11 19.26 10.43
CA ILE A 307 14.95 18.45 11.31
C ILE A 307 15.30 17.15 10.59
N SER A 308 16.55 16.69 10.77
CA SER A 308 17.00 15.42 10.22
C SER A 308 16.17 14.25 10.80
N GLU A 309 16.12 13.12 10.09
CA GLU A 309 15.45 11.92 10.57
C GLU A 309 15.95 11.49 11.96
N ALA A 310 17.28 11.48 12.17
CA ALA A 310 17.88 11.18 13.47
C ALA A 310 17.46 12.19 14.57
N GLY A 311 17.34 13.48 14.23
CA GLY A 311 16.86 14.49 15.17
C GLY A 311 15.40 14.28 15.56
N LEU A 312 14.55 13.91 14.60
CA LEU A 312 13.16 13.56 14.88
C LEU A 312 13.03 12.32 15.76
N MET A 313 13.87 11.30 15.53
CA MET A 313 13.91 10.11 16.39
C MET A 313 14.27 10.46 17.83
N ARG A 314 15.23 11.37 18.05
CA ARG A 314 15.59 11.85 19.40
C ARG A 314 14.46 12.61 20.08
N ILE A 315 13.77 13.48 19.36
CA ILE A 315 12.61 14.20 19.90
C ILE A 315 11.50 13.21 20.29
N ALA A 316 11.21 12.23 19.43
CA ALA A 316 10.23 11.20 19.74
C ALA A 316 10.63 10.34 20.96
N ASP A 317 11.93 10.08 21.10
CA ASP A 317 12.48 9.36 22.25
C ASP A 317 12.33 10.15 23.55
N GLU A 318 12.69 11.44 23.54
CA GLU A 318 12.48 12.36 24.68
C GLU A 318 11.00 12.40 25.09
N MET A 319 10.09 12.46 24.11
CA MET A 319 8.65 12.39 24.38
C MET A 319 8.23 11.09 25.07
N TYR A 320 8.78 9.95 24.66
CA TYR A 320 8.49 8.65 25.28
C TYR A 320 8.95 8.62 26.74
N GLN A 321 10.14 9.14 27.03
CA GLN A 321 10.66 9.21 28.40
C GLN A 321 9.76 10.09 29.27
N SER A 322 9.41 11.30 28.81
CA SER A 322 8.54 12.21 29.57
C SER A 322 7.12 11.70 29.83
N ILE A 323 6.62 10.73 29.07
CA ILE A 323 5.29 10.11 29.31
C ILE A 323 5.38 9.03 30.40
N ASN A 324 6.55 8.41 30.58
CA ASN A 324 6.77 7.31 31.52
C ASN A 324 7.44 7.75 32.84
N GLU A 325 7.88 9.01 32.93
CA GLU A 325 8.28 9.70 34.17
C GLU A 325 7.06 10.20 34.97
#